data_AF-A0A8J1Y9R4-F1
#
_entry.id   AF-A0A8J1Y9R4-F1
#
_cell.length_a   1.000
_cell.length_b   1.000
_cell.length_c   1.000
_cell.angle_alpha   90.00
_cell.angle_beta   90.00
_cell.angle_gamma   90.00
#
_symmetry.space_group_name_H-M   'P 1'
#
loop_
_entity.id
_entity.type
_entity.pdbx_description
1 polymer ?
#
loop_
_entity_poly.entity_id
_entity_poly.type
_entity_poly.pdbx_seq_one_letter_code
_entity_poly.pdbx_strand_id
1 'polypeptide(L)'
;MVDVHTNASDHKYCGPVYLAVIVDSKDVIPESNEDNNMAVIPITVLCFGDVFALGDSSLDVGYGQTEMYRGVEYTVTLDTTIYNIYSSDLTEGKENWQLNLYLSNFPTINQGSQALLLNTFTSVTYPNGVSPLLGLHSGESLKVEDIQYNIAADMIPADMGYRYIVLSLDLPSGVPYQDIIRVNNVKAWPLAIKDTSPGVDIVVTEFDIAEAQVVVDGATNVSITVTGSVDLDDQDPSLVNSVLYWSLDDQLDDSDLESGHCHHQWLSQHST
;
A
#
# COMPACT_ATOMS: atom_id res chain seq x y z
N MET A 1 32.72 24.59 2.29
CA MET A 1 31.28 24.91 2.34
C MET A 1 30.84 25.06 0.90
N VAL A 2 29.98 24.16 0.41
CA VAL A 2 29.43 24.22 -0.94
C VAL A 2 28.08 24.88 -0.79
N ASP A 3 27.92 26.10 -1.33
CA ASP A 3 26.62 26.74 -1.45
C ASP A 3 25.89 26.12 -2.64
N VAL A 4 24.86 25.33 -2.34
CA VAL A 4 23.98 24.77 -3.36
C VAL A 4 22.90 25.81 -3.66
N HIS A 5 23.06 26.55 -4.75
CA HIS A 5 21.99 27.39 -5.31
C HIS A 5 21.07 26.53 -6.18
N THR A 6 20.13 25.84 -5.54
CA THR A 6 18.96 25.31 -6.25
C THR A 6 17.95 26.43 -6.45
N ASN A 7 17.27 26.44 -7.60
CA ASN A 7 15.99 27.16 -7.72
C ASN A 7 14.98 26.44 -6.82
N ALA A 8 15.00 26.74 -5.52
CA ALA A 8 14.12 26.20 -4.49
C ALA A 8 12.64 26.60 -4.66
N SER A 9 12.29 27.19 -5.80
CA SER A 9 10.93 27.51 -6.20
C SER A 9 10.19 26.35 -6.89
N ASP A 10 10.88 25.26 -7.22
CA ASP A 10 10.21 24.07 -7.76
C ASP A 10 9.61 23.26 -6.61
N HIS A 11 8.30 23.42 -6.39
CA HIS A 11 7.58 22.82 -5.26
C HIS A 11 7.59 21.29 -5.23
N LYS A 12 8.04 20.61 -6.30
CA LYS A 12 8.21 19.15 -6.29
C LYS A 12 9.25 18.64 -5.28
N TYR A 13 10.12 19.52 -4.79
CA TYR A 13 11.11 19.19 -3.77
C TYR A 13 10.68 19.55 -2.35
N CYS A 14 9.46 20.05 -2.13
CA CYS A 14 8.94 20.31 -0.79
C CYS A 14 8.62 18.98 -0.08
N GLY A 15 8.92 18.89 1.22
CA GLY A 15 8.75 17.67 2.01
C GLY A 15 9.99 16.77 2.05
N PRO A 16 9.82 15.45 2.27
CA PRO A 16 10.93 14.52 2.39
C PRO A 16 11.62 14.30 1.03
N VAL A 17 12.91 14.57 0.98
CA VAL A 17 13.77 14.39 -0.21
C VAL A 17 15.12 13.81 0.20
N TYR A 18 15.95 13.49 -0.80
CA TYR A 18 17.29 12.95 -0.58
C TYR A 18 18.34 13.91 -1.12
N LEU A 19 19.38 14.15 -0.31
CA LEU A 19 20.59 14.81 -0.75
C LEU A 19 21.65 13.74 -1.03
N ALA A 20 22.14 13.71 -2.27
CA ALA A 20 23.17 12.77 -2.69
C ALA A 20 24.46 13.49 -3.08
N VAL A 21 25.60 12.86 -2.80
CA VAL A 21 26.91 13.24 -3.32
C VAL A 21 27.51 12.03 -4.03
N ILE A 22 28.09 12.26 -5.21
CA ILE A 22 28.82 11.25 -5.98
C ILE A 22 30.23 11.81 -6.23
N VAL A 23 31.25 11.07 -5.79
CA VAL A 23 32.66 11.34 -6.12
C VAL A 23 32.99 10.61 -7.42
N ASP A 24 33.88 11.19 -8.22
CA ASP A 24 34.22 10.70 -9.56
C ASP A 24 33.02 10.33 -10.46
N SER A 25 31.97 11.17 -10.46
CA SER A 25 30.75 10.93 -11.25
C SER A 25 30.92 10.88 -12.78
N LYS A 26 32.14 11.08 -13.27
CA LYS A 26 32.51 10.99 -14.68
C LYS A 26 33.37 9.77 -14.98
N ASP A 27 33.62 8.91 -13.99
CA ASP A 27 34.39 7.68 -14.13
C ASP A 27 35.77 7.96 -14.77
N VAL A 28 36.49 8.93 -14.20
CA VAL A 28 37.78 9.40 -14.73
C VAL A 28 38.94 8.57 -14.16
N ILE A 29 38.80 8.08 -12.93
CA ILE A 29 39.79 7.29 -12.20
C ILE A 29 39.21 5.88 -12.07
N PRO A 30 39.85 4.84 -12.63
CA PRO A 30 39.36 3.47 -12.45
C PRO A 30 39.46 3.02 -10.98
N GLU A 31 38.34 2.61 -10.39
CA GLU A 31 38.27 2.13 -9.01
C GLU A 31 37.89 0.65 -8.92
N SER A 32 38.21 0.02 -7.79
CA SER A 32 37.87 -1.40 -7.55
C SER A 32 36.42 -1.61 -7.11
N ASN A 33 35.75 -0.54 -6.69
CA ASN A 33 34.38 -0.54 -6.23
C ASN A 33 33.76 0.85 -6.55
N GLU A 34 32.92 0.93 -7.57
CA GLU A 34 32.27 2.18 -7.96
C GLU A 34 31.03 2.49 -7.10
N ASP A 35 30.46 1.49 -6.43
CA ASP A 35 29.21 1.64 -5.68
C ASP A 35 29.40 2.45 -4.39
N ASN A 36 30.63 2.52 -3.86
CA ASN A 36 30.94 3.29 -2.65
C ASN A 36 31.27 4.78 -2.92
N ASN A 37 31.21 5.21 -4.18
CA ASN A 37 31.43 6.60 -4.58
C ASN A 37 30.22 7.50 -4.33
N MET A 38 29.08 6.91 -3.95
CA MET A 38 27.85 7.61 -3.65
C MET A 38 27.54 7.59 -2.14
N ALA A 39 27.13 8.72 -1.61
CA ALA A 39 26.49 8.82 -0.31
C ALA A 39 25.17 9.58 -0.44
N VAL A 40 24.13 9.11 0.25
CA VAL A 40 22.78 9.69 0.23
C VAL A 40 22.32 9.89 1.66
N ILE A 41 21.73 11.05 1.95
CA ILE A 41 21.09 11.34 3.24
C ILE A 41 19.66 11.86 3.02
N PRO A 42 18.69 11.48 3.86
CA PRO A 42 17.36 12.06 3.83
C PRO A 42 17.38 13.47 4.45
N ILE A 43 16.59 14.38 3.89
CA ILE A 43 16.34 15.72 4.43
C ILE A 43 14.86 16.08 4.23
N THR A 44 14.37 17.05 5.00
CA THR A 44 13.02 17.62 4.80
C THR A 44 13.15 19.09 4.36
N VAL A 45 12.58 19.43 3.21
CA VAL A 45 12.56 20.81 2.70
C VAL A 45 11.23 21.45 3.08
N LEU A 46 11.28 22.48 3.91
CA LEU A 46 10.10 23.24 4.32
C LEU A 46 9.79 24.33 3.28
N CYS A 47 8.56 24.35 2.79
CA CYS A 47 8.09 25.34 1.83
C CYS A 47 7.01 26.24 2.44
N PHE A 48 7.00 27.51 2.03
CA PHE A 48 6.01 28.45 2.53
C PHE A 48 4.60 28.08 2.06
N GLY A 49 3.65 28.00 3.00
CA GLY A 49 2.27 27.62 2.73
C GLY A 49 2.06 26.12 2.55
N ASP A 50 3.10 25.32 2.81
CA ASP A 50 3.00 23.87 2.90
C ASP A 50 2.70 23.46 4.33
N VAL A 51 1.84 22.46 4.51
CA VAL A 51 1.46 21.97 5.85
C VAL A 51 1.92 20.54 6.02
N PHE A 52 1.68 19.70 5.02
CA PHE A 52 1.93 18.28 5.11
C PHE A 52 2.79 17.74 3.96
N ALA A 53 3.37 16.58 4.19
CA ALA A 53 3.88 15.74 3.10
C ALA A 53 3.69 14.26 3.43
N LEU A 54 3.53 13.46 2.38
CA LEU A 54 3.58 12.00 2.46
C LEU A 54 5.00 11.50 2.17
N GLY A 55 5.52 10.66 3.07
CA GLY A 55 6.82 10.00 2.94
C GLY A 55 6.75 8.64 2.28
N ASP A 56 7.49 7.69 2.86
CA ASP A 56 7.46 6.29 2.44
C ASP A 56 6.03 5.76 2.58
N SER A 57 5.59 5.01 1.58
CA SER A 57 4.24 4.47 1.54
C SER A 57 4.20 3.18 0.72
N SER A 58 3.42 2.22 1.18
CA SER A 58 3.17 0.93 0.56
C SER A 58 1.67 0.78 0.32
N LEU A 59 1.32 -0.04 -0.66
CA LEU A 59 -0.04 -0.39 -0.99
C LEU A 59 -0.08 -1.88 -1.30
N ASP A 60 -0.91 -2.62 -0.58
CA ASP A 60 -1.28 -3.99 -0.90
C ASP A 60 -2.74 -4.01 -1.31
N VAL A 61 -3.05 -4.56 -2.48
CA VAL A 61 -4.41 -4.70 -3.02
C VAL A 61 -5.00 -6.06 -2.64
N GLY A 62 -4.54 -6.60 -1.50
CA GLY A 62 -4.87 -7.92 -0.99
C GLY A 62 -4.04 -9.00 -1.68
N TYR A 63 -3.43 -9.86 -0.86
CA TYR A 63 -2.72 -11.06 -1.34
C TYR A 63 -1.64 -10.77 -2.40
N GLY A 64 -1.02 -9.58 -2.37
CA GLY A 64 0.04 -9.20 -3.31
C GLY A 64 -0.45 -8.95 -4.75
N GLN A 65 -1.75 -8.73 -4.96
CA GLN A 65 -2.28 -8.49 -6.29
C GLN A 65 -1.77 -7.15 -6.87
N THR A 66 -1.45 -7.16 -8.17
CA THR A 66 -1.02 -5.98 -8.94
C THR A 66 -2.06 -5.55 -9.98
N GLU A 67 -3.21 -6.23 -9.97
CA GLU A 67 -4.33 -6.00 -10.88
C GLU A 67 -5.63 -6.02 -10.06
N MET A 68 -6.66 -5.30 -10.53
CA MET A 68 -8.02 -5.43 -10.00
C MET A 68 -8.97 -5.90 -11.10
N TYR A 69 -9.90 -6.77 -10.72
CA TYR A 69 -10.90 -7.36 -11.58
C TYR A 69 -12.26 -6.73 -11.29
N ARG A 70 -12.97 -6.36 -12.34
CA ARG A 70 -14.30 -5.76 -12.21
C ARG A 70 -15.29 -6.72 -11.55
N GLY A 71 -16.03 -6.28 -10.55
CA GLY A 71 -17.03 -7.13 -9.90
C GLY A 71 -16.47 -7.95 -8.73
N VAL A 72 -15.17 -7.80 -8.43
CA VAL A 72 -14.52 -8.38 -7.25
C VAL A 72 -14.39 -7.32 -6.17
N GLU A 73 -14.64 -7.69 -4.92
CA GLU A 73 -14.41 -6.83 -3.75
C GLU A 73 -12.95 -6.93 -3.31
N TYR A 74 -12.37 -5.81 -2.89
CA TYR A 74 -10.97 -5.75 -2.48
C TYR A 74 -10.82 -5.11 -1.12
N THR A 75 -10.01 -5.70 -0.26
CA THR A 75 -9.44 -5.00 0.88
C THR A 75 -8.05 -4.51 0.50
N VAL A 76 -7.89 -3.19 0.47
CA VAL A 76 -6.61 -2.53 0.24
C VAL A 76 -6.02 -2.15 1.58
N THR A 77 -4.80 -2.59 1.84
CA THR A 77 -4.02 -2.25 3.03
C THR A 77 -2.94 -1.24 2.65
N LEU A 78 -2.80 -0.18 3.45
CA LEU A 78 -1.90 0.92 3.17
C LEU A 78 -1.08 1.28 4.41
N ASP A 79 0.22 1.44 4.19
CA ASP A 79 1.11 2.11 5.13
C ASP A 79 1.61 3.42 4.54
N THR A 80 1.76 4.42 5.38
CA THR A 80 2.32 5.71 4.99
C THR A 80 2.97 6.43 6.16
N THR A 81 3.80 7.42 5.86
CA THR A 81 4.34 8.35 6.85
C THR A 81 3.84 9.75 6.53
N ILE A 82 3.17 10.38 7.50
CA ILE A 82 2.70 11.77 7.44
C ILE A 82 3.75 12.67 8.10
N TYR A 83 4.19 13.73 7.42
CA TYR A 83 5.09 14.73 8.00
C TYR A 83 4.34 16.02 8.29
N ASN A 84 4.54 16.61 9.47
CA ASN A 84 4.19 18.01 9.71
C ASN A 84 5.36 18.87 9.23
N ILE A 85 5.25 19.40 8.02
CA ILE A 85 6.24 20.35 7.47
C ILE A 85 5.79 21.80 7.61
N TYR A 86 4.68 22.02 8.30
CA TYR A 86 4.28 23.35 8.72
C TYR A 86 5.30 23.92 9.71
N SER A 87 5.45 25.24 9.71
CA SER A 87 6.35 25.94 10.63
C SER A 87 5.85 26.00 12.08
N SER A 88 4.71 25.35 12.37
CA SER A 88 4.09 25.32 13.70
C SER A 88 3.52 23.93 14.00
N ASP A 89 3.30 23.69 15.28
CA ASP A 89 2.73 22.44 15.77
C ASP A 89 1.25 22.30 15.40
N LEU A 90 0.85 21.07 15.08
CA LEU A 90 -0.55 20.69 14.91
C LEU A 90 -1.12 20.32 16.28
N THR A 91 -2.30 20.84 16.58
CA THR A 91 -2.84 20.78 17.94
C THR A 91 -3.57 19.47 18.18
N GLU A 92 -3.29 18.81 19.29
CA GLU A 92 -4.01 17.60 19.71
C GLU A 92 -5.50 17.89 19.98
N GLY A 93 -6.35 16.90 19.72
CA GLY A 93 -7.79 16.95 20.00
C GLY A 93 -8.64 17.62 18.91
N LYS A 94 -8.04 17.97 17.77
CA LYS A 94 -8.72 18.43 16.56
C LYS A 94 -8.30 17.57 15.38
N GLU A 95 -9.21 17.34 14.44
CA GLU A 95 -8.84 16.70 13.18
C GLU A 95 -7.86 17.61 12.43
N ASN A 96 -6.61 17.17 12.35
CA ASN A 96 -5.53 17.94 11.74
C ASN A 96 -5.36 17.59 10.27
N TRP A 97 -5.69 16.35 9.90
CA TRP A 97 -5.46 15.77 8.58
C TRP A 97 -6.55 14.75 8.23
N GLN A 98 -6.70 14.47 6.94
CA GLN A 98 -7.57 13.43 6.43
C GLN A 98 -6.87 12.70 5.29
N LEU A 99 -6.76 11.38 5.38
CA LEU A 99 -6.34 10.56 4.24
C LEU A 99 -7.54 10.26 3.34
N ASN A 100 -7.33 10.39 2.04
CA ASN A 100 -8.31 10.13 0.98
C ASN A 100 -7.70 9.17 -0.05
N LEU A 101 -8.39 8.09 -0.37
CA LEU A 101 -8.01 7.14 -1.42
C LEU A 101 -8.91 7.35 -2.63
N TYR A 102 -8.28 7.39 -3.81
CA TYR A 102 -8.96 7.59 -5.08
C TYR A 102 -8.56 6.49 -6.08
N LEU A 103 -9.49 6.16 -6.97
CA LEU A 103 -9.18 5.49 -8.22
C LEU A 103 -9.19 6.53 -9.35
N SER A 104 -8.07 6.70 -10.05
CA SER A 104 -7.90 7.77 -11.03
C SER A 104 -7.24 7.32 -12.34
N ASN A 105 -7.50 8.08 -13.40
CA ASN A 105 -6.78 7.99 -14.67
C ASN A 105 -5.36 8.60 -14.61
N PHE A 106 -5.04 9.35 -13.56
CA PHE A 106 -3.79 10.08 -13.42
C PHE A 106 -3.13 9.78 -12.07
N PRO A 107 -1.79 9.89 -11.98
CA PRO A 107 -1.07 9.71 -10.72
C PRO A 107 -1.23 10.91 -9.76
N THR A 108 -2.08 11.90 -10.10
CA THR A 108 -2.29 13.11 -9.30
C THR A 108 -3.77 13.51 -9.26
N ILE A 109 -4.19 14.08 -8.12
CA ILE A 109 -5.54 14.62 -7.93
C ILE A 109 -5.46 16.14 -8.02
N ASN A 110 -5.81 16.68 -9.18
CA ASN A 110 -5.97 18.13 -9.40
C ASN A 110 -7.43 18.44 -9.70
N GLN A 111 -7.81 19.73 -9.59
CA GLN A 111 -9.12 20.18 -10.07
C GLN A 111 -9.26 19.86 -11.57
N GLY A 112 -10.08 18.87 -11.91
CA GLY A 112 -10.28 18.37 -13.27
C GLY A 112 -9.80 16.94 -13.52
N SER A 113 -9.05 16.32 -12.59
CA SER A 113 -8.77 14.88 -12.66
C SER A 113 -10.08 14.10 -12.55
N GLN A 114 -10.32 13.19 -13.50
CA GLN A 114 -11.36 12.17 -13.34
C GLN A 114 -10.85 11.17 -12.30
N ALA A 115 -11.28 11.37 -11.06
CA ALA A 115 -10.95 10.53 -9.93
C ALA A 115 -12.22 10.18 -9.16
N LEU A 116 -12.40 8.90 -8.90
CA LEU A 116 -13.46 8.40 -8.03
C LEU A 116 -12.90 8.37 -6.60
N LEU A 117 -13.51 9.11 -5.69
CA LEU A 117 -13.18 9.04 -4.26
C LEU A 117 -13.73 7.73 -3.70
N LEU A 118 -12.84 6.89 -3.18
CA LEU A 118 -13.18 5.59 -2.60
C LEU A 118 -13.60 5.73 -1.13
N ASN A 119 -13.09 6.73 -0.42
CA ASN A 119 -13.34 6.93 1.01
C ASN A 119 -14.80 7.25 1.37
N THR A 120 -15.60 7.78 0.44
CA THR A 120 -17.03 8.06 0.70
C THR A 120 -17.85 6.79 0.93
N PHE A 121 -17.31 5.63 0.58
CA PHE A 121 -18.04 4.38 0.62
C PHE A 121 -17.33 3.30 1.45
N THR A 122 -16.24 3.66 2.14
CA THR A 122 -15.44 2.75 2.94
C THR A 122 -15.30 3.27 4.37
N SER A 123 -15.29 2.37 5.36
CA SER A 123 -14.87 2.72 6.72
C SER A 123 -13.36 2.67 6.78
N VAL A 124 -12.71 3.81 6.95
CA VAL A 124 -11.27 3.85 7.22
C VAL A 124 -11.04 3.39 8.65
N THR A 125 -10.34 2.28 8.83
CA THR A 125 -9.92 1.82 10.15
C THR A 125 -8.47 2.22 10.36
N TYR A 126 -8.22 3.04 11.38
CA TYR A 126 -6.87 3.37 11.82
C TYR A 126 -6.50 2.44 12.99
N PRO A 127 -5.50 1.57 12.83
CA PRO A 127 -5.08 0.68 13.92
C PRO A 127 -4.15 1.41 14.89
N ASN A 128 -3.86 0.74 16.02
CA ASN A 128 -2.82 1.14 16.97
C ASN A 128 -2.98 2.53 17.60
N GLY A 129 -4.21 3.05 17.70
CA GLY A 129 -4.49 4.34 18.32
C GLY A 129 -4.05 5.54 17.49
N VAL A 130 -3.65 5.32 16.23
CA VAL A 130 -3.46 6.41 15.29
C VAL A 130 -4.79 7.11 15.06
N SER A 131 -4.79 8.43 15.12
CA SER A 131 -6.00 9.22 14.92
C SER A 131 -5.65 10.53 14.22
N PRO A 132 -6.53 11.02 13.32
CA PRO A 132 -6.52 12.40 12.84
C PRO A 132 -6.48 13.47 13.95
N LEU A 133 -6.84 13.10 15.18
CA LEU A 133 -6.84 13.96 16.36
C LEU A 133 -5.46 14.10 17.03
N LEU A 134 -4.48 13.29 16.64
CA LEU A 134 -3.14 13.40 17.20
C LEU A 134 -2.49 14.71 16.73
N GLY A 135 -1.89 15.42 17.68
CA GLY A 135 -1.00 16.53 17.39
C GLY A 135 0.32 16.02 16.81
N LEU A 136 1.04 16.89 16.11
CA LEU A 136 2.35 16.59 15.54
C LEU A 136 3.20 17.86 15.61
N HIS A 137 4.38 17.81 16.23
CA HIS A 137 5.24 18.99 16.31
C HIS A 137 5.82 19.32 14.93
N SER A 138 6.21 20.59 14.74
CA SER A 138 6.85 21.01 13.49
C SER A 138 8.11 20.19 13.20
N GLY A 139 8.18 19.59 12.02
CA GLY A 139 9.27 18.72 11.58
C GLY A 139 9.14 17.26 12.00
N GLU A 140 8.15 16.90 12.80
CA GLU A 140 7.89 15.50 13.17
C GLU A 140 7.14 14.74 12.08
N SER A 141 7.15 13.42 12.22
CA SER A 141 6.39 12.51 11.38
C SER A 141 5.61 11.49 12.20
N LEU A 142 4.54 10.99 11.60
CA LEU A 142 3.64 9.98 12.12
C LEU A 142 3.59 8.84 11.12
N LYS A 143 4.08 7.66 11.51
CA LYS A 143 3.88 6.44 10.74
C LYS A 143 2.46 5.94 10.98
N VAL A 144 1.73 5.66 9.91
CA VAL A 144 0.40 5.08 9.94
C VAL A 144 0.46 3.80 9.13
N GLU A 145 0.17 2.68 9.78
CA GLU A 145 0.30 1.34 9.19
C GLU A 145 -1.06 0.66 9.19
N ASP A 146 -1.21 -0.37 8.37
CA ASP A 146 -2.36 -1.26 8.33
C ASP A 146 -3.70 -0.52 8.12
N ILE A 147 -3.68 0.60 7.37
CA ILE A 147 -4.92 1.31 7.04
C ILE A 147 -5.68 0.49 6.01
N GLN A 148 -6.88 0.04 6.37
CA GLN A 148 -7.71 -0.77 5.49
C GLN A 148 -8.80 0.04 4.80
N TYR A 149 -8.95 -0.19 3.50
CA TYR A 149 -10.00 0.32 2.64
C TYR A 149 -10.71 -0.84 1.93
N ASN A 150 -12.01 -0.96 2.11
CA ASN A 150 -12.81 -2.02 1.44
C ASN A 150 -13.44 -1.48 0.15
N ILE A 151 -12.83 -1.72 -1.00
CA ILE A 151 -13.35 -1.28 -2.29
C ILE A 151 -14.43 -2.26 -2.75
N ALA A 152 -15.67 -1.79 -2.84
CA ALA A 152 -16.77 -2.60 -3.32
C ALA A 152 -16.66 -2.89 -4.82
N ALA A 153 -17.18 -4.06 -5.22
CA ALA A 153 -17.15 -4.59 -6.57
C ALA A 153 -17.71 -3.62 -7.64
N ASP A 154 -18.72 -2.84 -7.28
CA ASP A 154 -19.42 -1.90 -8.17
C ASP A 154 -18.68 -0.55 -8.36
N MET A 155 -17.64 -0.29 -7.58
CA MET A 155 -16.80 0.92 -7.69
C MET A 155 -15.72 0.79 -8.75
N ILE A 156 -15.39 -0.43 -9.16
CA ILE A 156 -14.40 -0.68 -10.20
C ILE A 156 -15.04 -0.32 -11.53
N PRO A 157 -14.54 0.72 -12.23
CA PRO A 157 -15.20 1.26 -13.39
C PRO A 157 -15.12 0.26 -14.56
N ALA A 158 -16.11 0.33 -15.45
CA ALA A 158 -16.25 -0.61 -16.56
C ALA A 158 -15.18 -0.42 -17.65
N ASP A 159 -14.47 0.71 -17.65
CA ASP A 159 -13.43 1.00 -18.63
C ASP A 159 -12.09 0.35 -18.21
N MET A 160 -11.75 -0.74 -18.89
CA MET A 160 -10.48 -1.44 -18.70
C MET A 160 -9.25 -0.55 -18.94
N GLY A 161 -8.12 -0.95 -18.35
CA GLY A 161 -6.81 -0.36 -18.63
C GLY A 161 -6.07 0.07 -17.37
N TYR A 162 -4.98 0.80 -17.56
CA TYR A 162 -4.18 1.31 -16.45
C TYR A 162 -4.91 2.44 -15.73
N ARG A 163 -4.95 2.32 -14.40
CA ARG A 163 -5.39 3.34 -13.45
C ARG A 163 -4.31 3.54 -12.39
N TYR A 164 -4.60 4.47 -11.50
CA TYR A 164 -3.82 4.71 -10.31
C TYR A 164 -4.74 4.61 -9.10
N ILE A 165 -4.31 3.86 -8.09
CA ILE A 165 -4.77 4.09 -6.73
C ILE A 165 -3.96 5.26 -6.21
N VAL A 166 -4.63 6.32 -5.78
CA VAL A 166 -4.01 7.57 -5.37
C VAL A 166 -4.39 7.87 -3.93
N LEU A 167 -3.40 7.90 -3.04
CA LEU A 167 -3.53 8.41 -1.68
C LEU A 167 -3.30 9.93 -1.70
N SER A 168 -4.21 10.68 -1.12
CA SER A 168 -4.11 12.11 -0.86
C SER A 168 -4.18 12.38 0.63
N LEU A 169 -3.39 13.34 1.08
CA LEU A 169 -3.45 13.90 2.43
C LEU A 169 -4.04 15.32 2.33
N ASP A 170 -5.21 15.50 2.92
CA ASP A 170 -5.94 16.75 2.87
C ASP A 170 -6.16 17.36 4.25
N LEU A 171 -6.38 18.67 4.24
CA LEU A 171 -6.82 19.42 5.40
C LEU A 171 -8.33 19.24 5.64
N PRO A 172 -8.76 18.90 6.86
CA PRO A 172 -10.17 18.89 7.22
C PRO A 172 -10.80 20.29 7.06
N SER A 173 -12.11 20.33 6.81
CA SER A 173 -12.81 21.60 6.69
C SER A 173 -12.76 22.38 8.02
N GLY A 174 -12.41 23.67 7.95
CA GLY A 174 -12.47 24.57 9.11
C GLY A 174 -11.18 24.69 9.93
N VAL A 175 -10.08 24.08 9.49
CA VAL A 175 -8.74 24.37 10.06
C VAL A 175 -8.28 25.81 9.71
N PRO A 176 -7.47 26.46 10.56
CA PRO A 176 -7.07 27.86 10.36
C PRO A 176 -5.90 28.05 9.39
N TYR A 177 -5.29 26.97 8.90
CA TYR A 177 -4.18 26.98 7.95
C TYR A 177 -4.63 26.51 6.56
N GLN A 178 -3.87 26.90 5.54
CA GLN A 178 -4.08 26.50 4.15
C GLN A 178 -2.84 25.78 3.65
N ASP A 179 -3.07 24.63 3.03
CA ASP A 179 -2.05 23.92 2.29
C ASP A 179 -2.19 24.27 0.80
N ILE A 180 -1.27 25.12 0.34
CA ILE A 180 -1.22 25.58 -1.06
C ILE A 180 -0.29 24.72 -1.92
N ILE A 181 0.50 23.82 -1.32
CA ILE A 181 1.45 22.95 -2.02
C ILE A 181 0.98 21.51 -1.88
N ARG A 182 0.25 21.03 -2.89
CA ARG A 182 -0.39 19.69 -2.83
C ARG A 182 0.39 18.57 -3.49
N VAL A 183 1.52 18.89 -4.14
CA VAL A 183 2.26 17.93 -4.97
C VAL A 183 2.98 16.86 -4.15
N ASN A 184 3.33 17.15 -2.90
CA ASN A 184 3.95 16.24 -1.93
C ASN A 184 2.93 15.58 -0.99
N ASN A 185 1.65 15.95 -1.10
CA ASN A 185 0.54 15.40 -0.36
C ASN A 185 -0.10 14.18 -1.04
N VAL A 186 0.54 13.67 -2.11
CA VAL A 186 -0.03 12.61 -2.93
C VAL A 186 0.97 11.48 -3.16
N LYS A 187 0.48 10.24 -3.12
CA LYS A 187 1.18 9.02 -3.58
C LYS A 187 0.27 8.28 -4.53
N ALA A 188 0.85 7.65 -5.55
CA ALA A 188 0.09 6.94 -6.56
C ALA A 188 0.77 5.63 -6.94
N TRP A 189 -0.02 4.58 -7.03
CA TRP A 189 0.41 3.25 -7.46
C TRP A 189 -0.30 2.89 -8.75
N PRO A 190 0.43 2.56 -9.83
CA PRO A 190 -0.18 2.10 -11.05
C PRO A 190 -0.81 0.72 -10.81
N LEU A 191 -1.96 0.51 -11.43
CA LEU A 191 -2.73 -0.71 -11.32
C LEU A 191 -3.41 -0.99 -12.65
N ALA A 192 -3.45 -2.25 -13.08
CA ALA A 192 -4.25 -2.65 -14.22
C ALA A 192 -5.67 -3.06 -13.79
N ILE A 193 -6.69 -2.47 -14.42
CA ILE A 193 -8.07 -2.94 -14.31
C ILE A 193 -8.36 -3.90 -15.44
N LYS A 194 -8.83 -5.09 -15.08
CA LYS A 194 -9.25 -6.16 -15.98
C LYS A 194 -10.75 -6.38 -15.89
N ASP A 195 -11.34 -6.78 -17.01
CA ASP A 195 -12.72 -7.27 -17.01
C ASP A 195 -12.76 -8.73 -16.56
N THR A 196 -13.83 -9.12 -15.89
CA THR A 196 -14.06 -10.47 -15.35
C THR A 196 -14.56 -11.45 -16.42
N SER A 197 -14.21 -11.27 -17.68
CA SER A 197 -14.74 -12.12 -18.76
C SER A 197 -13.92 -13.42 -18.92
N PRO A 198 -14.55 -14.62 -18.79
CA PRO A 198 -15.31 -15.11 -17.65
C PRO A 198 -14.30 -15.61 -16.60
N GLY A 199 -13.65 -14.68 -15.90
CA GLY A 199 -12.75 -15.00 -14.80
C GLY A 199 -13.60 -15.20 -13.56
N VAL A 200 -13.66 -16.43 -13.07
CA VAL A 200 -14.25 -16.72 -11.77
C VAL A 200 -13.26 -16.31 -10.69
N ASP A 201 -13.74 -15.56 -9.72
CA ASP A 201 -12.99 -15.29 -8.51
C ASP A 201 -12.99 -16.55 -7.64
N ILE A 202 -11.80 -17.06 -7.36
CA ILE A 202 -11.61 -18.25 -6.52
C ILE A 202 -10.95 -17.78 -5.25
N VAL A 203 -11.72 -17.80 -4.16
CA VAL A 203 -11.28 -17.26 -2.87
C VAL A 203 -11.19 -18.39 -1.86
N VAL A 204 -10.06 -18.46 -1.15
CA VAL A 204 -9.95 -19.26 0.08
C VAL A 204 -10.69 -18.50 1.17
N THR A 205 -11.86 -18.99 1.56
CA THR A 205 -12.76 -18.32 2.52
C THR A 205 -12.47 -18.73 3.97
N GLU A 206 -11.91 -19.92 4.16
CA GLU A 206 -11.50 -20.45 5.45
C GLU A 206 -10.25 -21.29 5.26
N PHE A 207 -9.30 -21.18 6.20
CA PHE A 207 -8.10 -21.99 6.25
C PHE A 207 -7.72 -22.20 7.71
N ASP A 208 -7.71 -23.44 8.17
CA ASP A 208 -7.42 -23.78 9.56
C ASP A 208 -6.55 -25.03 9.67
N ILE A 209 -5.79 -25.08 10.75
CA ILE A 209 -4.95 -26.21 11.14
C ILE A 209 -5.47 -26.73 12.48
N ALA A 210 -6.01 -27.95 12.47
CA ALA A 210 -6.62 -28.55 13.67
C ALA A 210 -5.65 -28.68 14.86
N GLU A 211 -4.33 -28.74 14.59
CA GLU A 211 -3.28 -28.79 15.60
C GLU A 211 -2.36 -27.56 15.48
N ALA A 212 -2.55 -26.59 16.37
CA ALA A 212 -1.77 -25.34 16.37
C ALA A 212 -0.25 -25.51 16.67
N GLN A 213 0.19 -26.71 17.04
CA GLN A 213 1.59 -27.01 17.30
C GLN A 213 1.99 -28.36 16.73
N VAL A 214 3.03 -28.34 15.92
CA VAL A 214 3.63 -29.52 15.29
C VAL A 214 4.99 -29.76 15.93
N VAL A 215 5.18 -30.92 16.56
CA VAL A 215 6.48 -31.32 17.14
C VAL A 215 7.20 -32.25 16.19
N VAL A 216 8.33 -31.79 15.63
CA VAL A 216 9.21 -32.59 14.77
C VAL A 216 10.31 -33.23 15.62
N ASP A 217 10.14 -34.45 16.11
CA ASP A 217 11.14 -35.17 16.94
C ASP A 217 12.09 -36.05 16.10
N GLY A 218 12.60 -35.52 14.98
CA GLY A 218 13.71 -36.11 14.22
C GLY A 218 13.52 -37.51 13.59
N ALA A 219 12.39 -38.19 13.79
CA ALA A 219 12.19 -39.58 13.34
C ALA A 219 10.79 -39.91 12.78
N THR A 220 9.89 -38.93 12.63
CA THR A 220 8.51 -39.19 12.19
C THR A 220 8.06 -38.22 11.11
N ASN A 221 7.30 -38.76 10.16
CA ASN A 221 6.46 -37.95 9.27
C ASN A 221 5.51 -37.14 10.13
N VAL A 222 5.55 -35.82 9.99
CA VAL A 222 4.49 -34.96 10.51
C VAL A 222 3.29 -35.09 9.57
N SER A 223 2.12 -35.39 10.14
CA SER A 223 0.85 -35.32 9.43
C SER A 223 0.07 -34.13 9.96
N ILE A 224 -0.23 -33.16 9.10
CA ILE A 224 -1.09 -32.02 9.43
C ILE A 224 -2.39 -32.21 8.70
N THR A 225 -3.50 -32.04 9.42
CA THR A 225 -4.81 -31.92 8.79
C THR A 225 -5.09 -30.43 8.62
N VAL A 226 -5.11 -30.03 7.34
CA VAL A 226 -5.52 -28.70 6.92
C VAL A 226 -6.94 -28.81 6.42
N THR A 227 -7.81 -27.94 6.90
CA THR A 227 -9.15 -27.75 6.35
C THR A 227 -9.23 -26.38 5.72
N GLY A 228 -9.83 -26.31 4.53
CA GLY A 228 -10.13 -25.04 3.91
C GLY A 228 -11.41 -25.11 3.09
N SER A 229 -12.00 -23.96 2.86
CA SER A 229 -13.17 -23.77 2.02
C SER A 229 -12.79 -22.84 0.88
N VAL A 230 -13.24 -23.17 -0.33
CA VAL A 230 -13.02 -22.36 -1.53
C VAL A 230 -14.37 -22.07 -2.15
N ASP A 231 -14.64 -20.80 -2.44
CA ASP A 231 -15.76 -20.42 -3.30
C ASP A 231 -15.32 -20.54 -4.76
N LEU A 232 -16.13 -21.21 -5.56
CA LEU A 232 -15.84 -21.55 -6.95
C LEU A 232 -16.80 -20.89 -7.93
N ASP A 233 -17.73 -20.04 -7.50
CA ASP A 233 -18.71 -19.35 -8.37
C ASP A 233 -19.25 -20.25 -9.51
N ASP A 234 -19.83 -21.38 -9.11
CA ASP A 234 -20.38 -22.43 -9.99
C ASP A 234 -19.39 -23.17 -10.92
N GLN A 235 -18.07 -23.03 -10.73
CA GLN A 235 -17.07 -23.78 -11.49
C GLN A 235 -16.93 -25.23 -11.02
N ASP A 236 -16.49 -26.08 -11.95
CA ASP A 236 -16.16 -27.47 -11.68
C ASP A 236 -14.94 -27.54 -10.73
N PRO A 237 -15.09 -28.11 -9.51
CA PRO A 237 -13.99 -28.22 -8.56
C PRO A 237 -12.78 -29.01 -9.08
N SER A 238 -12.96 -29.83 -10.11
CA SER A 238 -11.85 -30.57 -10.74
C SER A 238 -10.90 -29.70 -11.57
N LEU A 239 -11.29 -28.45 -11.86
CA LEU A 239 -10.44 -27.49 -12.58
C LEU A 239 -9.48 -26.74 -11.65
N VAL A 240 -9.67 -26.84 -10.33
CA VAL A 240 -8.88 -26.10 -9.34
C VAL A 240 -7.86 -27.02 -8.69
N ASN A 241 -6.59 -26.66 -8.86
CA ASN A 241 -5.47 -27.30 -8.17
C ASN A 241 -5.09 -26.45 -6.97
N SER A 242 -4.87 -27.09 -5.82
CA SER A 242 -4.28 -26.44 -4.65
C SER A 242 -2.91 -27.05 -4.35
N VAL A 243 -2.01 -26.22 -3.86
CA VAL A 243 -0.71 -26.63 -3.34
C VAL A 243 -0.55 -26.02 -1.96
N LEU A 244 -0.05 -26.81 -1.01
CA LEU A 244 0.29 -26.33 0.31
C LEU A 244 1.81 -26.09 0.39
N TYR A 245 2.21 -24.93 0.90
CA TYR A 245 3.61 -24.57 1.08
C TYR A 245 3.94 -24.43 2.57
N TRP A 246 5.20 -24.71 2.91
CA TRP A 246 5.81 -24.33 4.17
C TRP A 246 6.68 -23.11 3.92
N SER A 247 6.31 -21.98 4.52
CA SER A 247 7.13 -20.78 4.53
C SER A 247 7.82 -20.59 5.88
N LEU A 248 9.01 -19.98 5.85
CA LEU A 248 9.76 -19.55 7.03
C LEU A 248 9.37 -18.14 7.49
N ASP A 249 8.59 -17.43 6.68
CA ASP A 249 8.09 -16.09 6.95
C ASP A 249 6.62 -15.95 6.50
N ASP A 250 6.15 -14.72 6.31
CA ASP A 250 4.79 -14.40 5.92
C ASP A 250 4.64 -14.11 4.42
N GLN A 251 5.69 -14.34 3.63
CA GLN A 251 5.69 -14.19 2.19
C GLN A 251 5.78 -15.58 1.52
N LEU A 252 5.17 -15.68 0.34
CA LEU A 252 5.40 -16.83 -0.53
C LEU A 252 6.51 -16.47 -1.53
N ASP A 253 7.67 -17.10 -1.42
CA ASP A 253 8.84 -16.87 -2.26
C ASP A 253 9.60 -18.15 -2.65
N ASP A 254 10.70 -17.99 -3.38
CA ASP A 254 11.48 -19.10 -3.93
C ASP A 254 12.18 -19.96 -2.85
N SER A 255 12.17 -19.53 -1.58
CA SER A 255 12.74 -20.28 -0.44
C SER A 255 11.76 -21.26 0.20
N ASP A 256 10.48 -21.18 -0.15
CA ASP A 256 9.44 -22.00 0.46
C ASP A 256 9.41 -23.43 -0.04
N LEU A 257 9.04 -24.34 0.86
CA LEU A 257 9.00 -25.77 0.57
C LEU A 257 7.58 -26.21 0.21
N GLU A 258 7.40 -26.63 -1.04
CA GLU A 258 6.17 -27.30 -1.48
C GLU A 258 5.98 -28.62 -0.72
N SER A 259 4.85 -28.73 0.00
CA SER A 259 4.52 -29.90 0.82
C SER A 259 3.74 -30.99 0.06
N GLY A 260 3.21 -30.64 -1.11
CA GLY A 260 2.49 -31.54 -2.03
C GLY A 260 1.13 -31.00 -2.49
N HIS A 261 0.51 -31.71 -3.43
CA HIS A 261 -0.85 -31.44 -3.92
C HIS A 261 -1.91 -32.05 -2.98
N CYS A 262 -2.88 -31.24 -2.53
CA CYS A 262 -4.03 -31.77 -1.79
C CYS A 262 -5.01 -32.46 -2.77
N HIS A 263 -5.33 -33.72 -2.51
CA HIS A 263 -6.38 -34.45 -3.23
C HIS A 263 -7.71 -34.27 -2.48
N HIS A 264 -8.61 -33.44 -3.00
CA HIS A 264 -9.79 -33.00 -2.27
C HIS A 264 -10.98 -33.98 -2.32
N GLN A 265 -11.65 -34.13 -1.17
CA GLN A 265 -13.10 -34.29 -1.08
C GLN A 265 -13.69 -32.94 -0.67
N TRP A 266 -14.04 -32.09 -1.63
CA TRP A 266 -14.73 -30.83 -1.34
C TRP A 266 -16.20 -31.11 -0.98
N LEU A 267 -16.63 -30.65 0.20
CA LEU A 267 -18.06 -30.53 0.52
C LEU A 267 -18.54 -29.19 -0.04
N SER A 268 -19.17 -29.18 -1.22
CA SER A 268 -19.84 -27.97 -1.68
C SER A 268 -21.02 -27.69 -0.76
N GLN A 269 -21.00 -26.55 -0.06
CA GLN A 269 -22.21 -25.98 0.50
C GLN A 269 -22.76 -24.99 -0.52
N HIS A 270 -23.79 -25.41 -1.26
CA HIS A 270 -24.62 -24.48 -2.01
C HIS A 270 -25.44 -23.65 -1.02
N SER A 271 -25.14 -22.37 -0.84
CA SER A 271 -26.10 -21.42 -0.28
C SER A 271 -26.89 -20.79 -1.41
N THR A 272 -28.19 -21.06 -1.42
CA THR A 272 -29.23 -20.39 -2.24
C THR A 272 -29.38 -18.92 -1.93
#